data_AF-A0A6I8PQK5-F1
#
_entry.id   AF-A0A6I8PQK5-F1
#
_cell.length_a   1.000
_cell.length_b   1.000
_cell.length_c   1.000
_cell.angle_alpha   90.00
_cell.angle_beta   90.00
_cell.angle_gamma   90.00
#
_symmetry.space_group_name_H-M   'P 1'
#
loop_
_entity.id
_entity.type
_entity.pdbx_description
1 polymer ?
#
loop_
_entity_poly.entity_id
_entity_poly.type
_entity_poly.pdbx_seq_one_letter_code
_entity_poly.pdbx_strand_id
1 'polypeptide(L)' 'MNKLRQSFRRKKDVHVPEASRPHQWQTDEEGVRTGKCSFPVKYLGHVEVDESRGMHVCEEAVKRLKSWCGHRPCPTS' A
#
# COMPACT_ATOMS: atom_id res chain seq x y z
N MET A 1 29.71 42.02 -1.71
CA MET A 1 29.71 40.54 -1.55
C MET A 1 28.79 40.25 -0.35
N ASN A 2 27.65 39.58 -0.50
CA ASN A 2 27.53 38.13 -0.58
C ASN A 2 26.24 37.73 -1.32
N LYS A 3 26.38 36.86 -2.32
CA LYS A 3 25.28 36.34 -3.15
C LYS A 3 24.36 35.47 -2.29
N LEU A 4 23.15 35.96 -1.98
CA LEU A 4 22.08 35.15 -1.41
C LEU A 4 21.77 34.05 -2.44
N ARG A 5 22.30 32.84 -2.20
CA ARG A 5 22.09 31.67 -3.05
C ARG A 5 20.58 31.50 -3.20
N GLN A 6 20.10 31.74 -4.41
CA GLN A 6 18.79 31.37 -4.89
C GLN A 6 18.55 29.89 -4.61
N SER A 7 17.98 29.58 -3.45
CA SER A 7 17.34 28.31 -3.17
C SER A 7 15.93 28.33 -3.76
N PHE A 8 15.82 28.66 -5.05
CA PHE A 8 14.76 28.10 -5.88
C PHE A 8 15.09 26.61 -6.08
N ARG A 9 15.03 25.83 -4.99
CA ARG A 9 14.77 24.40 -5.12
C ARG A 9 13.35 24.34 -5.66
N ARG A 10 13.24 24.29 -7.00
CA ARG A 10 12.03 23.87 -7.69
C ARG A 10 11.56 22.63 -6.95
N LYS A 11 10.48 22.76 -6.15
CA LYS A 11 9.74 21.62 -5.66
C LYS A 11 9.29 20.93 -6.93
N LYS A 12 10.02 19.88 -7.32
CA LYS A 12 9.51 18.89 -8.25
C LYS A 12 8.19 18.49 -7.60
N ASP A 13 7.07 18.66 -8.30
CA ASP A 13 5.80 18.09 -7.90
C ASP A 13 6.00 16.58 -7.86
N VAL A 14 6.56 16.10 -6.76
CA VAL A 14 6.51 14.70 -6.38
C VAL A 14 5.02 14.48 -6.26
N HIS A 15 4.45 13.75 -7.20
CA HIS A 15 3.10 13.26 -7.11
C HIS A 15 3.04 12.42 -5.83
N VAL A 16 2.76 13.07 -4.71
CA VAL A 16 2.53 12.42 -3.42
C VAL A 16 1.16 11.77 -3.59
N PRO A 17 1.10 10.43 -3.64
CA PRO A 17 -0.18 9.74 -3.69
C PRO A 17 -1.05 10.26 -2.55
N GLU A 18 -2.34 10.39 -2.79
CA GLU A 18 -3.27 10.93 -1.78
C GLU A 18 -3.11 10.18 -0.45
N ALA A 19 -2.92 8.86 -0.52
CA ALA A 19 -2.66 7.96 0.60
C ALA A 19 -1.42 8.27 1.46
N SER A 20 -0.52 9.14 0.98
CA SER A 20 0.67 9.60 1.71
C SER A 20 0.48 11.00 2.33
N ARG A 21 -0.72 11.60 2.19
CA ARG A 21 -1.04 12.89 2.81
C ARG A 21 -1.39 12.67 4.30
N PRO A 22 -0.76 13.42 5.23
CA PRO A 22 -0.97 13.25 6.68
C PRO A 22 -2.43 13.34 7.16
N HIS A 23 -3.30 14.06 6.44
CA HIS A 23 -4.71 14.17 6.78
C HIS A 23 -5.51 12.88 6.55
N GLN A 24 -5.08 12.02 5.62
CA GLN A 24 -5.83 10.80 5.29
C GLN A 24 -5.72 9.76 6.41
N TRP A 25 -4.54 9.63 7.02
CA TRP A 25 -4.34 8.65 8.08
C TRP A 25 -5.11 8.97 9.35
N GLN A 26 -5.42 10.24 9.66
CA GLN A 26 -6.21 10.56 10.86
C GLN A 26 -7.62 9.96 10.81
N THR A 27 -8.30 10.09 9.68
CA THR A 27 -9.63 9.49 9.47
C THR A 27 -9.55 7.97 9.50
N ASP A 28 -8.51 7.40 8.88
CA ASP A 28 -8.29 5.95 8.88
C ASP A 28 -7.99 5.43 10.30
N GLU A 29 -7.17 6.13 11.08
CA GLU A 29 -6.85 5.82 12.47
C GLU A 29 -8.09 5.85 13.37
N GLU A 30 -8.95 6.86 13.22
CA GLU A 30 -10.24 6.92 13.92
C GLU A 30 -11.15 5.76 13.48
N GLY A 31 -11.21 5.46 12.18
CA GLY A 31 -11.93 4.32 11.64
C GLY A 31 -11.44 2.99 12.22
N VAL A 32 -10.14 2.81 12.38
CA VAL A 32 -9.54 1.58 12.95
C VAL A 32 -9.92 1.46 14.43
N ARG A 33 -9.80 2.54 15.21
CA ARG A 33 -10.16 2.56 16.64
C ARG A 33 -11.65 2.28 16.88
N THR A 34 -12.52 2.72 15.97
CA THR A 34 -13.97 2.53 16.06
C THR A 34 -14.46 1.25 15.37
N GLY A 35 -13.58 0.51 14.69
CA GLY A 35 -13.92 -0.73 13.98
C GLY A 35 -14.70 -0.52 12.68
N LYS A 36 -14.64 0.66 12.07
CA LYS A 36 -15.37 1.04 10.84
C LYS A 36 -14.47 1.30 9.63
N CYS A 37 -13.17 1.09 9.76
CA CYS A 37 -12.21 1.33 8.67
C CYS A 37 -12.36 0.29 7.56
N SER A 38 -12.51 0.75 6.31
CA SER A 38 -12.62 -0.10 5.13
C SER A 38 -11.98 0.58 3.92
N PHE A 39 -11.27 -0.20 3.10
CA PHE A 39 -10.61 0.29 1.89
C PHE A 39 -11.01 -0.54 0.67
N PRO A 40 -11.09 0.06 -0.52
CA PRO A 40 -11.27 -0.67 -1.76
C PRO A 40 -10.00 -1.48 -2.08
N VAL A 41 -10.07 -2.82 -1.96
CA VAL A 41 -8.95 -3.72 -2.25
C VAL A 41 -9.41 -4.94 -3.07
N LYS A 42 -8.48 -5.55 -3.81
CA LYS A 42 -8.70 -6.84 -4.48
C LYS A 42 -8.16 -7.97 -3.62
N TYR A 43 -9.03 -8.87 -3.19
CA TYR A 43 -8.60 -10.09 -2.51
C TYR A 43 -8.05 -11.10 -3.53
N LEU A 44 -6.79 -11.52 -3.34
CA LEU A 44 -6.12 -12.47 -4.24
C LEU A 44 -6.24 -13.93 -3.79
N GLY A 45 -6.82 -14.19 -2.62
CA GLY A 45 -6.88 -15.51 -1.99
C GLY A 45 -5.90 -15.65 -0.81
N HIS A 46 -5.72 -16.89 -0.36
CA HIS A 46 -4.80 -17.26 0.71
C HIS A 46 -3.83 -18.34 0.22
N VAL A 47 -2.64 -18.41 0.82
CA VAL A 47 -1.62 -19.42 0.52
C VAL A 47 -0.92 -19.80 1.82
N GLU A 48 -0.61 -21.08 1.98
CA GLU A 48 0.18 -21.58 3.11
C GLU A 48 1.65 -21.18 2.94
N VAL A 49 2.31 -20.86 4.06
CA VAL A 49 3.70 -20.40 4.12
C VAL A 49 4.45 -21.16 5.20
N ASP A 50 5.74 -21.39 4.98
CA ASP A 50 6.59 -22.15 5.91
C ASP A 50 6.94 -21.34 7.17
N GLU A 51 7.18 -20.04 7.01
CA GLU A 51 7.48 -19.12 8.11
C GLU A 51 6.28 -18.22 8.40
N SER A 52 5.97 -17.98 9.68
CA SER A 52 4.82 -17.18 10.07
C SER A 52 5.04 -15.66 9.98
N ARG A 53 6.29 -15.21 9.83
CA ARG A 53 6.68 -13.77 9.88
C ARG A 53 7.85 -13.51 8.95
N GLY A 54 7.89 -12.30 8.37
CA GLY A 54 9.00 -11.84 7.54
C GLY A 54 8.50 -11.10 6.31
N MET A 55 9.21 -10.04 5.90
CA MET A 55 8.84 -9.29 4.69
C MET A 55 8.95 -10.18 3.44
N HIS A 56 10.03 -10.96 3.36
CA HIS A 56 10.28 -11.90 2.25
C HIS A 56 9.16 -12.93 2.10
N VAL A 57 8.61 -13.43 3.22
CA VAL A 57 7.49 -14.37 3.22
C VAL A 57 6.26 -13.77 2.54
N CYS A 58 5.89 -12.53 2.90
CA CYS A 58 4.75 -11.83 2.31
C CYS A 58 4.96 -11.57 0.81
N GLU A 59 6.18 -11.18 0.41
CA GLU A 59 6.53 -10.93 -0.99
C GLU A 59 6.40 -12.21 -1.84
N GLU A 60 6.93 -13.33 -1.35
CA GLU A 60 6.80 -14.63 -2.03
C GLU A 60 5.35 -15.10 -2.11
N ALA A 61 4.57 -14.95 -1.03
CA ALA A 61 3.16 -15.31 -1.00
C ALA A 61 2.37 -14.56 -2.08
N VAL A 62 2.59 -13.24 -2.21
CA VAL A 62 1.94 -12.42 -3.24
C VAL A 62 2.39 -12.85 -4.64
N LYS A 63 3.68 -13.18 -4.84
CA LYS A 63 4.19 -13.68 -6.12
C LYS A 63 3.49 -14.97 -6.52
N ARG A 64 3.35 -15.93 -5.59
CA ARG A 64 2.58 -17.17 -5.79
C ARG A 64 1.13 -16.82 -6.13
N LEU A 65 0.41 -16.08 -5.29
CA LEU A 65 -1.01 -15.75 -5.54
C LEU A 65 -1.26 -15.09 -6.90
N LYS A 66 -0.38 -14.19 -7.34
CA LYS A 66 -0.48 -13.55 -8.66
C LYS A 66 -0.27 -14.54 -9.82
N SER A 67 0.67 -15.47 -9.71
CA SER A 67 0.88 -16.51 -10.74
C SER A 67 -0.33 -17.43 -10.90
N TRP A 68 -1.04 -17.73 -9.81
CA TRP A 68 -2.23 -18.58 -9.84
C TRP A 68 -3.49 -17.83 -10.32
N CYS A 69 -3.56 -16.52 -10.11
CA CYS A 69 -4.69 -15.68 -10.51
C CYS A 69 -4.85 -15.55 -12.04
N GLY A 70 -3.82 -15.88 -12.84
CA GLY A 70 -3.92 -15.92 -14.30
C GLY A 70 -4.65 -17.14 -14.87
N HIS A 71 -4.90 -18.18 -14.07
CA HIS A 71 -5.37 -19.49 -14.54
C HIS A 71 -6.71 -19.97 -13.96
N ARG A 72 -7.35 -19.24 -13.04
CA ARG A 72 -8.64 -19.67 -12.47
C ARG A 72 -9.78 -18.73 -12.85
N PRO A 73 -10.92 -19.25 -13.35
CA PRO A 73 -12.16 -18.52 -13.32
C PRO A 73 -12.55 -18.28 -11.86
N CYS A 74 -12.97 -17.06 -11.55
CA CYS A 74 -13.46 -16.66 -10.24
C CYS A 74 -14.52 -17.65 -9.75
N PRO A 75 -14.41 -18.24 -8.54
CA PRO A 75 -15.58 -18.86 -7.94
C PRO A 75 -16.53 -17.72 -7.59
N THR A 76 -17.59 -17.57 -8.38
CA THR A 76 -18.75 -16.78 -8.01
C THR A 76 -19.35 -17.42 -6.76
N SER A 77 -19.37 -16.67 -5.66
CA SER A 77 -20.35 -16.90 -4.60
C SER A 77 -21.72 -16.47 -5.07
#